data_AF-A0A2X5NQC6-F1
#
_entry.id   AF-A0A2X5NQC6-F1
#
_cell.length_a   1.000
_cell.length_b   1.000
_cell.length_c   1.000
_cell.angle_alpha   90.00
_cell.angle_beta   90.00
_cell.angle_gamma   90.00
#
_symmetry.space_group_name_H-M   'P 1'
#
loop_
_entity.id
_entity.type
_entity.pdbx_description
1 polymer ?
#
loop_
_entity_poly.entity_id
_entity_poly.type
_entity_poly.pdbx_seq_one_letter_code
_entity_poly.pdbx_strand_id
1 'polypeptide(L)' 'MVGVTYVGILPDLFREGQGIVAEGILEDGNVIKARQVLAKHDAKYTPPEITNAMKKNPDDPALNMQTMQGEQQ' A
#
# COMPACT_ATOMS: atom_id res chain seq x y z
N MET A 1 -23.40 18.01 4.40
CA MET A 1 -22.00 18.12 3.90
C MET A 1 -21.15 18.71 5.01
N VAL A 2 -19.90 18.28 5.15
CA VAL A 2 -18.94 18.84 6.12
C VAL A 2 -17.85 19.56 5.32
N GLY A 3 -17.52 20.79 5.70
CA GLY A 3 -16.41 21.54 5.10
C GLY A 3 -15.10 21.13 5.75
N VAL A 4 -13.98 21.24 5.03
CA VAL A 4 -12.64 21.01 5.59
C VAL A 4 -11.74 22.16 5.20
N THR A 5 -11.08 22.76 6.19
CA THR A 5 -10.05 23.80 5.97
C THR A 5 -8.70 23.24 6.41
N TYR A 6 -7.70 23.33 5.54
CA TYR A 6 -6.34 22.89 5.82
C TYR A 6 -5.34 23.98 5.40
N VAL A 7 -4.32 24.22 6.22
CA VAL A 7 -3.23 25.15 5.92
C VAL A 7 -1.94 24.36 5.90
N GLY A 8 -1.31 24.25 4.72
CA GLY A 8 -0.07 23.50 4.55
C GLY A 8 0.10 23.01 3.12
N ILE A 9 1.05 22.10 2.95
CA ILE A 9 1.32 21.44 1.67
C ILE A 9 0.38 20.25 1.56
N LEU A 10 -0.46 20.24 0.52
CA LEU A 10 -1.26 19.07 0.20
C LEU A 10 -0.38 17.98 -0.44
N PRO A 11 -0.63 16.70 -0.15
CA PRO A 11 0.02 15.61 -0.86
C PRO A 11 -0.23 15.71 -2.38
N ASP A 12 0.73 15.31 -3.20
CA ASP A 12 0.59 15.24 -4.67
C ASP A 12 -0.62 14.40 -5.15
N LEU A 13 -1.08 13.48 -4.30
CA LEU A 13 -2.22 12.60 -4.56
C LEU A 13 -3.57 13.22 -4.15
N PHE A 14 -3.60 14.46 -3.67
CA PHE A 14 -4.85 15.16 -3.38
C PHE A 14 -5.51 15.63 -4.70
N ARG A 15 -6.49 14.87 -5.19
CA ARG A 15 -7.21 15.13 -6.44
C ARG A 15 -8.71 14.89 -6.31
N GLU A 16 -9.49 15.57 -7.13
CA GLU A 16 -10.94 15.39 -7.19
C GLU A 16 -11.30 13.93 -7.56
N GLY A 17 -12.33 13.37 -6.92
CA GLY A 17 -12.79 12.01 -7.15
C GLY A 17 -12.04 10.91 -6.38
N GLN A 18 -10.96 11.23 -5.65
CA GLN A 18 -10.27 10.30 -4.76
C GLN A 18 -10.60 10.60 -3.29
N GLY A 19 -10.86 9.54 -2.50
CA GLY A 19 -11.15 9.68 -1.08
C GLY A 19 -9.92 10.09 -0.29
N ILE A 20 -10.09 10.98 0.68
CA ILE A 20 -9.04 11.45 1.58
C ILE A 20 -9.52 11.36 3.03
N VAL A 21 -8.57 11.29 3.98
CA VAL A 21 -8.83 11.33 5.41
C VAL A 21 -8.28 12.63 5.96
N ALA A 22 -9.13 13.44 6.58
CA ALA A 22 -8.72 14.68 7.25
C ALA A 22 -8.87 14.51 8.76
N GLU A 23 -7.81 14.84 9.50
CA GLU A 23 -7.80 14.81 10.96
C GLU A 23 -7.69 16.24 11.49
N GLY A 24 -8.55 16.60 12.45
CA GLY A 24 -8.63 17.95 12.98
C GLY A 24 -9.71 18.13 14.02
N ILE A 25 -10.05 19.40 14.27
CA ILE A 25 -11.08 19.80 15.23
C ILE A 25 -12.33 20.21 14.45
N LEU A 26 -13.49 19.72 14.88
CA LEU A 26 -14.78 20.18 14.36
C LEU A 26 -15.12 21.53 15.00
N GLU A 27 -15.28 22.55 14.16
CA GLU A 27 -15.66 23.91 14.56
C GLU A 27 -17.14 24.15 14.22
N ASP A 28 -17.64 25.32 14.62
CA ASP A 28 -18.98 25.78 14.25
C ASP A 28 -19.22 25.76 12.73
N GLY A 29 -20.48 25.58 12.34
CA GLY A 29 -20.87 25.58 10.92
C GLY A 29 -20.50 24.30 10.16
N ASN A 30 -20.21 23.20 10.87
CA ASN A 30 -19.92 21.89 10.27
C ASN A 30 -18.64 21.91 9.41
N VAL A 31 -17.61 22.60 9.90
CA VAL A 31 -16.30 22.72 9.27
C VAL A 31 -15.24 22.06 10.16
N ILE A 32 -14.41 21.22 9.57
CA ILE A 32 -13.25 20.64 10.24
C ILE A 32 -12.03 21.51 9.94
N LYS A 33 -11.40 22.04 10.98
CA LYS A 33 -10.07 22.65 10.90
C LYS A 33 -9.03 21.54 10.96
N ALA A 34 -8.61 21.07 9.79
CA ALA A 34 -7.68 19.97 9.65
C ALA A 34 -6.25 20.40 10.03
N ARG A 35 -5.59 19.57 10.83
CA ARG A 35 -4.15 19.67 11.11
C ARG A 35 -3.33 18.71 10.23
N GLN A 36 -3.98 17.67 9.70
CA GLN A 36 -3.35 16.68 8.82
C GLN A 36 -4.34 16.17 7.78
N VAL A 37 -3.85 15.98 6.56
CA VAL A 37 -4.61 15.39 5.45
C VAL A 37 -3.82 14.22 4.88
N LEU A 38 -4.47 13.06 4.76
CA LEU A 38 -3.88 11.85 4.19
C LEU A 38 -4.68 11.43 2.96
N ALA A 39 -3.98 11.20 1.84
CA ALA A 39 -4.58 10.60 0.68
C ALA A 39 -4.78 9.09 0.91
N LYS A 40 -5.96 8.56 0.56
CA LYS A 40 -6.23 7.13 0.66
C LYS A 40 -5.49 6.44 -0.49
N HIS A 41 -4.32 5.87 -0.20
CA HIS A 41 -3.62 5.02 -1.17
C HIS A 41 -4.41 3.72 -1.38
N ASP A 42 -4.60 3.30 -2.63
CA ASP A 42 -5.08 1.96 -2.95
C ASP A 42 -4.20 0.91 -2.28
N ALA A 43 -4.86 0.02 -1.55
CA ALA A 43 -4.26 -0.92 -0.61
C ALA A 43 -3.49 -2.06 -1.30
N LYS A 44 -2.40 -1.75 -2.01
CA LYS A 44 -1.34 -2.74 -2.28
C LYS A 44 -0.13 -2.49 -1.39
N TYR A 45 -0.40 -2.36 -0.08
CA TYR A 45 0.62 -2.56 0.94
C TYR A 45 0.86 -4.07 1.04
N THR A 46 1.89 -4.55 0.37
CA THR A 46 2.47 -5.87 0.65
C THR A 46 3.58 -5.62 1.67
N PRO A 47 3.36 -5.87 2.98
CA PRO A 47 4.44 -5.76 3.94
C PRO A 47 5.61 -6.64 3.49
N PRO A 48 6.86 -6.20 3.68
CA PRO A 48 8.05 -6.95 3.25
C PRO A 48 8.11 -8.36 3.84
N GLU A 49 7.38 -8.60 4.94
CA GLU A 49 7.19 -9.91 5.56
C GLU A 49 6.51 -10.93 4.61
N ILE A 50 5.57 -10.48 3.77
CA ILE A 50 4.86 -11.32 2.80
C ILE A 50 5.73 -11.59 1.56
N THR A 51 6.60 -10.65 1.19
CA THR A 51 7.54 -10.83 0.07
C THR A 51 8.56 -11.93 0.36
N ASN A 52 8.97 -12.10 1.63
CA ASN A 52 9.86 -13.20 2.04
C ASN A 52 9.14 -14.56 2.09
N ALA A 53 7.84 -14.58 2.38
CA ALA A 53 7.04 -15.80 2.36
C ALA A 53 6.70 -16.27 0.93
N MET A 54 6.54 -15.35 -0.02
CA MET A 54 6.25 -15.68 -1.42
C MET A 54 7.50 -16.01 -2.27
N LYS A 55 8.70 -15.63 -1.82
CA LYS A 55 9.97 -15.99 -2.48
C LYS A 55 10.55 -17.34 -2.02
N LYS A 56 10.04 -17.93 -0.94
CA LYS A 56 10.26 -19.36 -0.65
C LYS A 56 9.31 -20.14 -1.55
N ASN A 57 9.84 -20.63 -2.67
CA ASN A 57 9.26 -21.55 -3.65
C ASN A 57 8.77 -20.90 -4.96
N PRO A 58 9.72 -20.45 -5.79
CA PRO A 58 9.64 -20.79 -7.20
C PRO A 58 10.78 -21.72 -7.68
N ASP A 59 11.83 -21.90 -6.88
CA ASP A 59 13.05 -22.61 -7.28
C ASP A 59 13.56 -23.52 -6.16
N ASP A 60 12.87 -24.63 -5.88
CA ASP A 60 13.53 -25.76 -5.21
C ASP A 60 14.26 -26.60 -6.29
N PRO A 61 15.60 -26.51 -6.40
CA PRO A 61 16.37 -27.25 -7.39
C PRO A 61 16.44 -28.76 -7.11
N ALA A 62 15.81 -29.28 -6.04
CA ALA A 62 15.83 -30.70 -5.74
C ALA A 62 14.93 -31.55 -6.67
N LEU A 63 14.10 -30.94 -7.52
CA LEU A 63 13.20 -31.68 -8.42
C LEU A 63 13.69 -31.87 -9.87
N ASN A 64 14.87 -31.35 -10.26
CA ASN A 64 15.35 -31.51 -11.66
C ASN A 64 16.68 -32.26 -11.87
N MET A 65 17.43 -32.62 -10.84
CA MET A 65 18.76 -33.24 -11.03
C MET A 65 18.78 -34.78 -11.06
N GLN A 66 17.75 -35.42 -11.62
CA GLN A 66 17.78 -36.88 -11.81
C GLN A 66 17.35 -37.37 -13.21
N THR A 67 17.12 -36.48 -14.18
CA THR A 67 16.69 -36.95 -15.51
C THR A 67 17.79 -37.30 -16.49
N MET A 68 19.03 -36.81 -16.45
CA MET A 68 19.99 -37.16 -17.52
C MET A 68 21.45 -37.14 -17.10
N GLN A 69 21.99 -38.29 -16.68
CA GLN A 69 23.39 -38.68 -16.95
C GLN A 69 23.57 -40.18 -16.68
N GLY A 70 23.86 -40.95 -17.73
CA GLY A 70 24.63 -42.19 -17.62
C GLY A 70 23.84 -43.49 -17.69
N GLU A 71 23.24 -43.74 -18.84
CA GLU A 71 23.35 -45.04 -19.49
C GLU A 71 24.71 -45.75 -19.25
N GLN A 72 24.66 -47.08 -19.16
CA GLN A 72 25.76 -48.06 -19.36
C GLN A 72 26.39 -48.69 -18.10
N GLN A 73 25.70 -49.69 -17.53
CA GLN A 73 26.04 -51.13 -17.66
C GLN A 73 25.04 -52.00 -16.91
#